data_AF-A0A927JE98-F1
#
_entry.id   AF-A0A927JE98-F1
#
_cell.length_a   1.000
_cell.length_b   1.000
_cell.length_c   1.000
_cell.angle_alpha   90.00
_cell.angle_beta   90.00
_cell.angle_gamma   90.00
#
_symmetry.space_group_name_H-M   'P 1'
#
loop_
_entity.id
_entity.type
_entity.pdbx_description
1 polymer ?
#
loop_
_entity_poly.entity_id
_entity_poly.type
_entity_poly.pdbx_seq_one_letter_code
_entity_poly.pdbx_strand_id
1 'polypeptide(L)'
;MNLMHRESAPSSSHAGQIDPFEQRFGVSLPVGLRGEAGSMSWDMFDQIYSPRNGHFRLDHFRIHQIGSGKTVFEATIRQDGEPHTMTAMSSGPIGALTGMLYDLGCNIEIHGLHQRPVGDRTATFLLAERDERQAWGMSIAADPVESSLRAVIAAANRL
;
A
#
# COMPACT_ATOMS: atom_id res chain seq x y z
N MET A 1 -26.16 40.07 -36.39
CA MET A 1 -26.20 40.34 -34.93
C MET A 1 -26.98 39.22 -34.26
N ASN A 2 -26.31 38.48 -33.37
CA ASN A 2 -26.79 37.69 -32.23
C ASN A 2 -27.88 36.63 -32.43
N LEU A 3 -27.81 35.43 -31.84
CA LEU A 3 -26.77 34.69 -31.12
C LEU A 3 -27.36 33.27 -31.01
N MET A 4 -26.62 32.23 -31.37
CA MET A 4 -27.01 30.85 -31.10
C MET A 4 -27.20 30.66 -29.60
N HIS A 5 -28.41 30.29 -29.16
CA HIS A 5 -28.62 29.73 -27.83
C HIS A 5 -27.96 28.34 -27.81
N ARG A 6 -26.74 28.27 -27.29
CA ARG A 6 -26.15 27.01 -26.85
C ARG A 6 -26.85 26.62 -25.55
N GLU A 7 -27.65 25.57 -25.62
CA GLU A 7 -28.13 24.86 -24.44
C GLU A 7 -26.92 24.25 -23.73
N SER A 8 -26.55 24.85 -22.59
CA SER A 8 -25.51 24.33 -21.71
C SER A 8 -26.01 23.05 -21.06
N ALA A 9 -25.38 21.92 -21.40
CA ALA A 9 -25.54 20.67 -20.66
C ALA A 9 -25.21 20.89 -19.17
N PRO A 10 -25.91 20.22 -18.24
CA PRO A 10 -25.60 20.35 -16.82
C PRO A 10 -24.17 19.89 -16.57
N SER A 11 -23.34 20.80 -16.06
CA SER A 11 -22.02 20.48 -15.55
C SER A 11 -22.18 19.48 -14.41
N SER A 12 -21.78 18.22 -14.63
CA SER A 12 -21.75 17.19 -13.59
C SER A 12 -20.86 17.66 -12.45
N SER A 13 -21.52 18.07 -11.37
CA SER A 13 -20.91 18.47 -10.11
C SER A 13 -20.04 17.34 -9.56
N HIS A 14 -18.72 17.52 -9.53
CA HIS A 14 -17.78 16.72 -8.73
C HIS A 14 -17.93 17.03 -7.22
N ALA A 15 -19.15 17.35 -6.78
CA ALA A 15 -19.46 17.69 -5.41
C ALA A 15 -19.46 16.42 -4.56
N GLY A 16 -18.39 16.27 -3.77
CA GLY A 16 -18.43 15.55 -2.50
C GLY A 16 -18.02 14.09 -2.53
N GLN A 17 -17.04 13.69 -3.33
CA GLN A 17 -16.38 12.41 -3.05
C GLN A 17 -15.61 12.56 -1.74
N ILE A 18 -16.16 11.99 -0.67
CA ILE A 18 -15.61 12.06 0.68
C ILE A 18 -14.35 11.19 0.74
N ASP A 19 -13.20 11.79 1.03
CA ASP A 19 -11.98 11.03 1.27
C ASP A 19 -12.04 10.42 2.70
N PRO A 20 -12.14 9.09 2.84
CA PRO A 20 -12.28 8.45 4.16
C PRO A 20 -11.05 8.67 5.04
N PHE A 21 -9.87 8.80 4.45
CA PHE A 21 -8.62 8.99 5.17
C PHE A 21 -8.46 10.45 5.60
N GLU A 22 -8.84 11.41 4.75
CA GLU A 22 -8.85 12.82 5.10
C GLU A 22 -9.84 13.10 6.23
N GLN A 23 -11.05 12.54 6.17
CA GLN A 23 -12.01 12.69 7.28
C GLN A 23 -11.47 12.14 8.61
N ARG A 24 -10.66 11.09 8.56
CA ARG A 24 -10.11 10.41 9.73
C ARG A 24 -8.88 11.12 10.30
N PHE A 25 -7.97 11.58 9.45
CA PHE A 25 -6.63 12.02 9.82
C PHE A 25 -6.25 13.43 9.35
N GLY A 26 -7.11 14.11 8.60
CA GLY A 26 -6.88 15.47 8.10
C GLY A 26 -5.85 15.59 6.96
N VAL A 27 -5.48 14.47 6.34
CA VAL A 27 -4.54 14.42 5.22
C VAL A 27 -5.19 13.64 4.08
N SER A 28 -5.17 14.17 2.86
CA SER A 28 -5.78 13.49 1.71
C SER A 28 -4.98 12.26 1.25
N LEU A 29 -5.69 11.28 0.69
CA LEU A 29 -5.12 10.12 0.01
C LEU A 29 -4.20 10.52 -1.15
N PRO A 30 -3.32 9.62 -1.63
CA PRO A 30 -2.67 9.77 -2.92
C PRO A 30 -3.68 9.96 -4.05
N VAL A 31 -3.35 10.79 -5.04
CA VAL A 31 -4.27 11.15 -6.15
C VAL A 31 -4.84 9.92 -6.85
N GLY A 32 -4.00 8.92 -7.16
CA GLY A 32 -4.44 7.69 -7.82
C GLY A 32 -5.43 6.86 -7.00
N LEU A 33 -5.33 6.90 -5.67
CA LEU A 33 -6.20 6.15 -4.77
C LEU A 33 -7.53 6.86 -4.50
N ARG A 34 -7.59 8.20 -4.62
CA ARG A 34 -8.83 8.96 -4.35
C ARG A 34 -9.99 8.54 -5.25
N GLY A 35 -9.72 8.26 -6.53
CA GLY A 35 -10.75 7.86 -7.47
C GLY A 35 -11.42 6.54 -7.10
N GLU A 36 -10.62 5.57 -6.63
CA GLU A 36 -11.08 4.25 -6.23
C GLU A 36 -11.74 4.23 -4.84
N ALA A 37 -11.19 4.99 -3.90
CA ALA A 37 -11.56 4.91 -2.48
C ALA A 37 -12.59 5.96 -2.03
N GLY A 38 -12.81 7.00 -2.83
CA GLY A 38 -13.65 8.10 -2.40
C GLY A 38 -15.11 7.65 -2.21
N SER A 39 -15.75 8.22 -1.19
CA SER A 39 -17.09 7.88 -0.69
C SER A 39 -17.18 6.54 0.05
N MET A 40 -16.08 5.80 0.23
CA MET A 40 -16.07 4.66 1.16
C MET A 40 -16.20 5.14 2.61
N SER A 41 -16.77 4.30 3.49
CA SER A 41 -16.58 4.48 4.93
C SER A 41 -15.15 4.14 5.33
N TRP A 42 -14.71 4.63 6.49
CA TRP A 42 -13.40 4.26 7.04
C TRP A 42 -13.24 2.74 7.18
N ASP A 43 -14.25 2.04 7.71
CA ASP A 43 -14.17 0.60 7.94
C ASP A 43 -14.07 -0.19 6.63
N MET A 44 -14.82 0.22 5.60
CA MET A 44 -14.73 -0.39 4.27
C MET A 44 -13.35 -0.13 3.64
N PHE A 45 -12.85 1.09 3.77
CA PHE A 45 -11.53 1.47 3.29
C PHE A 45 -10.41 0.67 4.00
N ASP A 46 -10.42 0.59 5.33
CA ASP A 46 -9.43 -0.19 6.10
C ASP A 46 -9.49 -1.67 5.72
N GLN A 47 -10.70 -2.24 5.59
CA GLN A 47 -10.88 -3.64 5.21
C GLN A 47 -10.34 -3.97 3.82
N ILE A 48 -10.55 -3.08 2.83
CA ILE A 48 -10.12 -3.29 1.44
C ILE A 48 -8.62 -3.06 1.29
N TYR A 49 -8.11 -1.94 1.82
CA TYR A 49 -6.73 -1.50 1.56
C TYR A 49 -5.72 -2.02 2.59
N SER A 50 -6.14 -2.47 3.77
CA SER A 50 -5.28 -3.05 4.80
C SER A 50 -5.81 -4.43 5.26
N PRO A 51 -5.97 -5.41 4.35
CA PRO A 51 -6.53 -6.71 4.70
C PRO A 51 -5.64 -7.42 5.73
N ARG A 52 -6.26 -7.87 6.82
CA ARG A 52 -5.57 -8.56 7.94
C ARG A 52 -5.34 -10.04 7.67
N ASN A 53 -6.08 -10.60 6.73
CA ASN A 53 -6.03 -11.99 6.30
C ASN A 53 -5.74 -12.00 4.80
N GLY A 54 -4.97 -12.98 4.35
CA GLY A 54 -4.64 -13.16 2.94
C GLY A 54 -3.65 -14.32 2.77
N HIS A 55 -3.27 -14.57 1.53
CA HIS A 55 -2.30 -15.61 1.17
C HIS A 55 -0.96 -15.43 1.89
N PHE A 56 -0.52 -14.18 2.05
CA PHE A 56 0.74 -13.82 2.69
C PHE A 56 0.52 -13.13 4.03
N ARG A 57 1.32 -13.52 5.03
CA ARG A 57 1.44 -12.80 6.31
C ARG A 57 2.91 -12.66 6.68
N LEU A 58 3.33 -11.46 7.07
CA LEU A 58 4.66 -11.22 7.60
C LEU A 58 4.63 -11.43 9.12
N ASP A 59 5.19 -12.54 9.58
CA ASP A 59 5.20 -12.93 11.00
C ASP A 59 6.36 -12.23 11.72
N HIS A 60 7.50 -12.13 11.04
CA HIS A 60 8.71 -11.57 11.59
C HIS A 60 9.54 -10.87 10.51
N PHE A 61 10.21 -9.78 10.87
CA PHE A 61 11.18 -9.11 10.01
C PHE A 61 12.30 -8.50 10.87
N ARG A 62 13.54 -8.80 10.50
CA ARG A 62 14.77 -8.34 11.17
C ARG A 62 15.69 -7.68 10.16
N ILE A 63 16.41 -6.67 10.64
CA ILE A 63 17.44 -5.95 9.89
C ILE A 63 18.76 -6.14 10.61
N HIS A 64 19.73 -6.76 9.93
CA HIS A 64 21.06 -7.02 10.44
C HIS A 64 22.09 -6.19 9.68
N GLN A 65 22.72 -5.24 10.36
CA GLN A 65 23.85 -4.49 9.83
C GLN A 65 25.12 -5.32 10.05
N ILE A 66 25.69 -5.87 8.98
CA ILE A 66 26.81 -6.83 9.06
C ILE A 66 28.17 -6.17 8.81
N GLY A 67 28.26 -4.84 8.98
CA GLY A 67 29.47 -4.04 8.72
C GLY A 67 29.71 -3.79 7.23
N SER A 68 30.66 -2.90 6.89
CA SER A 68 31.00 -2.52 5.50
C SER A 68 29.83 -1.98 4.64
N GLY A 69 28.80 -1.42 5.26
CA GLY A 69 27.60 -0.91 4.57
C GLY A 69 26.67 -2.00 4.03
N LYS A 70 26.88 -3.26 4.39
CA LYS A 70 26.03 -4.38 3.98
C LYS A 70 24.91 -4.61 5.00
N THR A 71 23.70 -4.75 4.50
CA THR A 71 22.52 -5.10 5.30
C THR A 71 21.99 -6.47 4.87
N VAL A 72 21.75 -7.34 5.85
CA VAL A 72 21.02 -8.60 5.68
C VAL A 72 19.65 -8.45 6.32
N PHE A 73 18.62 -8.82 5.58
CA PHE A 73 17.25 -8.86 6.04
C PHE A 73 16.83 -10.30 6.25
N GLU A 74 16.18 -10.57 7.37
CA GLU A 74 15.58 -11.89 7.67
C GLU A 74 14.08 -11.69 7.85
N ALA A 75 13.28 -12.55 7.24
CA ALA A 75 11.84 -12.54 7.42
C ALA A 75 11.29 -13.95 7.63
N THR A 76 10.20 -14.04 8.39
CA THR A 76 9.32 -15.21 8.37
C THR A 76 8.02 -14.79 7.71
N ILE A 77 7.76 -15.31 6.52
CA ILE A 77 6.56 -15.06 5.74
C ILE A 77 5.73 -16.33 5.76
N ARG A 78 4.46 -16.22 6.12
CA ARG A 78 3.51 -17.33 6.02
C ARG A 78 2.79 -17.26 4.69
N GLN A 79 2.81 -18.34 3.93
CA GLN A 79 2.06 -18.52 2.70
C GLN A 79 0.99 -19.60 2.91
N ASP A 80 -0.28 -19.23 2.81
CA ASP A 80 -1.42 -20.15 2.98
C ASP A 80 -1.38 -21.00 4.28
N GLY A 81 -0.84 -20.41 5.34
CA GLY A 81 -0.69 -21.08 6.64
C GLY A 81 0.69 -21.68 6.89
N GLU A 82 1.50 -21.92 5.85
CA GLU A 82 2.83 -22.52 5.96
C GLU A 82 3.93 -21.47 6.16
N PRO A 83 4.80 -21.58 7.18
CA PRO A 83 5.86 -20.59 7.44
C PRO A 83 7.11 -20.82 6.59
N HIS A 84 7.61 -19.75 5.98
CA HIS A 84 8.87 -19.70 5.23
C HIS A 84 9.81 -18.68 5.87
N THR A 85 10.96 -19.13 6.37
CA THR A 85 12.02 -18.24 6.87
C THR A 85 13.04 -18.00 5.77
N MET A 86 13.32 -16.73 5.51
CA MET A 86 14.06 -16.27 4.33
C MET A 86 15.06 -15.18 4.71
N THR A 87 16.14 -15.09 3.93
CA THR A 87 17.14 -14.04 4.10
C THR A 87 17.47 -13.39 2.76
N ALA A 88 17.62 -12.08 2.72
CA ALA A 88 18.00 -11.35 1.53
C ALA A 88 19.03 -10.26 1.85
N MET A 89 19.94 -10.01 0.90
CA MET A 89 20.77 -8.80 0.90
C MET A 89 20.14 -7.79 -0.03
N SER A 90 19.88 -6.58 0.45
CA SER A 90 19.25 -5.52 -0.33
C SER A 90 19.74 -4.15 0.14
N SER A 91 19.45 -3.11 -0.64
CA SER A 91 19.68 -1.71 -0.25
C SER A 91 18.63 -1.20 0.74
N GLY A 92 17.49 -1.90 0.88
CA GLY A 92 16.45 -1.50 1.82
C GLY A 92 15.40 -2.57 2.12
N PRO A 93 14.57 -2.35 3.16
CA PRO A 93 13.58 -3.33 3.64
C PRO A 93 12.55 -3.74 2.60
N ILE A 94 12.03 -2.77 1.82
CA ILE A 94 11.03 -3.04 0.77
C ILE A 94 11.62 -3.95 -0.30
N GLY A 95 12.80 -3.63 -0.82
CA GLY A 95 13.45 -4.44 -1.85
C GLY A 95 13.81 -5.85 -1.35
N ALA A 96 14.15 -5.99 -0.07
CA ALA A 96 14.34 -7.30 0.54
C ALA A 96 13.04 -8.11 0.59
N LEU A 97 11.94 -7.49 1.04
CA LEU A 97 10.65 -8.16 1.14
C LEU A 97 10.08 -8.53 -0.23
N THR A 98 10.14 -7.65 -1.23
CA THR A 98 9.67 -7.97 -2.59
C THR A 98 10.49 -9.09 -3.22
N GLY A 99 11.81 -9.13 -2.99
CA GLY A 99 12.65 -10.26 -3.41
C GLY A 99 12.27 -11.58 -2.75
N MET A 100 11.98 -11.55 -1.44
CA MET A 100 11.50 -12.75 -0.73
C MET A 100 10.12 -13.20 -1.23
N LEU A 101 9.22 -12.27 -1.53
CA LEU A 101 7.92 -12.58 -2.13
C LEU A 101 8.07 -13.16 -3.55
N TYR A 102 9.02 -12.66 -4.34
CA TYR A 102 9.35 -13.21 -5.65
C TYR A 102 9.76 -14.69 -5.55
N ASP A 103 10.64 -15.03 -4.61
CA ASP A 103 11.06 -16.42 -4.38
C ASP A 103 9.90 -17.33 -3.93
N LEU A 104 8.85 -16.76 -3.33
CA LEU A 104 7.59 -17.45 -2.98
C LEU A 104 6.57 -17.48 -4.13
N GLY A 105 6.96 -17.05 -5.33
CA GLY A 105 6.10 -17.04 -6.52
C GLY A 105 5.16 -15.83 -6.61
N CYS A 106 5.38 -14.80 -5.80
CA CYS A 106 4.64 -13.54 -5.83
C CYS A 106 5.53 -12.42 -6.38
N ASN A 107 5.58 -12.32 -7.72
CA ASN A 107 6.31 -11.25 -8.39
C ASN A 107 5.48 -9.96 -8.39
N ILE A 108 5.80 -9.04 -7.48
CA ILE A 108 5.16 -7.73 -7.39
C ILE A 108 6.14 -6.62 -7.79
N GLU A 109 5.66 -5.70 -8.62
CA GLU A 109 6.39 -4.50 -9.01
C GLU A 109 5.78 -3.27 -8.31
N ILE A 110 6.60 -2.37 -7.77
CA ILE A 110 6.12 -1.19 -7.05
C ILE A 110 6.05 0.00 -8.01
N HIS A 111 4.84 0.52 -8.21
CA HIS A 111 4.55 1.66 -9.08
C HIS A 111 4.41 2.98 -8.32
N GLY A 112 4.07 2.90 -7.03
CA GLY A 112 3.92 4.09 -6.20
C GLY A 112 4.11 3.77 -4.72
N LEU A 113 4.79 4.67 -4.00
CA LEU A 113 4.94 4.60 -2.55
C LEU A 113 4.73 6.00 -1.98
N HIS A 114 3.78 6.13 -1.06
CA HIS A 114 3.47 7.38 -0.38
C HIS A 114 3.43 7.15 1.12
N GLN A 115 4.29 7.84 1.87
CA GLN A 115 4.26 7.82 3.33
C GLN A 115 3.77 9.17 3.86
N ARG A 116 2.88 9.12 4.85
CA ARG A 116 2.29 10.29 5.49
C ARG A 116 2.34 10.13 7.01
N PRO A 117 2.84 11.13 7.76
CA PRO A 117 2.69 11.12 9.20
C PRO A 117 1.21 11.29 9.57
N VAL A 118 0.73 10.51 10.54
CA VAL A 118 -0.62 10.58 11.11
C VAL A 118 -0.52 10.47 12.63
N GLY A 119 -0.49 11.61 13.31
CA GLY A 119 -0.15 11.67 14.73
C GLY A 119 1.29 11.20 14.98
N ASP A 120 1.44 10.21 15.87
CA ASP A 120 2.70 9.54 16.21
C ASP A 120 3.02 8.32 15.33
N ARG A 121 2.19 8.07 14.31
CA ARG A 121 2.28 6.91 13.40
C ARG A 121 2.57 7.35 11.98
N THR A 122 2.95 6.38 11.16
CA THR A 122 3.14 6.53 9.72
C THR A 122 2.11 5.71 8.97
N ALA A 123 1.34 6.36 8.11
CA ALA A 123 0.54 5.71 7.09
C ALA A 123 1.36 5.53 5.82
N THR A 124 1.36 4.32 5.27
CA THR A 124 2.00 4.02 3.99
C THR A 124 0.96 3.52 3.02
N PHE A 125 0.93 4.10 1.82
CA PHE A 125 0.14 3.66 0.67
C PHE A 125 1.10 3.19 -0.42
N LEU A 126 0.85 2.00 -0.97
CA LEU A 126 1.71 1.37 -1.96
C LEU A 126 0.86 0.89 -3.13
N LEU A 127 1.16 1.35 -4.33
CA LEU A 127 0.59 0.82 -5.57
C LEU A 127 1.55 -0.23 -6.12
N ALA A 128 1.07 -1.46 -6.26
CA ALA A 128 1.82 -2.56 -6.87
C ALA A 128 1.11 -3.11 -8.10
N GLU A 129 1.89 -3.75 -8.96
CA GLU A 129 1.42 -4.49 -10.13
C GLU A 129 1.91 -5.94 -10.10
N ARG A 130 1.06 -6.85 -10.58
CA ARG A 130 1.39 -8.24 -10.87
C ARG A 130 0.45 -8.73 -11.97
N ASP A 131 0.99 -9.36 -13.00
CA ASP A 131 0.22 -9.96 -14.11
C ASP A 131 -0.80 -8.97 -14.72
N GLU A 132 -0.35 -7.75 -15.04
CA GLU A 132 -1.15 -6.63 -15.58
C GLU A 132 -2.26 -6.10 -14.65
N ARG A 133 -2.36 -6.62 -13.42
CA ARG A 133 -3.31 -6.16 -12.41
C ARG A 133 -2.59 -5.25 -11.44
N GLN A 134 -3.21 -4.11 -11.15
CA GLN A 134 -2.72 -3.16 -10.17
C GLN A 134 -3.58 -3.18 -8.91
N ALA A 135 -2.94 -3.05 -7.75
CA ALA A 135 -3.63 -2.95 -6.47
C ALA A 135 -2.89 -2.02 -5.50
N TRP A 136 -3.68 -1.25 -4.75
CA TRP A 136 -3.20 -0.47 -3.64
C TRP A 136 -3.19 -1.29 -2.34
N GLY A 137 -2.07 -1.26 -1.62
CA GLY A 137 -1.98 -1.64 -0.21
C GLY A 137 -1.85 -0.40 0.68
N MET A 138 -2.35 -0.50 1.90
CA MET A 138 -2.20 0.50 2.95
C MET A 138 -1.75 -0.20 4.24
N SER A 139 -0.96 0.49 5.05
CA SER A 139 -0.92 0.22 6.48
C SER A 139 -0.71 1.49 7.30
N ILE A 140 -0.98 1.40 8.60
CA ILE A 140 -0.63 2.42 9.59
C ILE A 140 0.11 1.73 10.74
N ALA A 141 1.34 2.15 11.01
CA ALA A 141 2.17 1.62 12.11
C ALA A 141 2.98 2.73 12.77
N ALA A 142 3.47 2.50 13.99
CA ALA A 142 4.32 3.47 14.70
C ALA A 142 5.66 3.66 13.97
N ASP A 143 6.26 2.56 13.52
CA ASP A 143 7.51 2.60 12.77
C ASP A 143 7.26 2.74 11.25
N PRO A 144 7.92 3.69 10.55
CA PRO A 144 7.77 3.88 9.11
C PRO A 144 8.18 2.66 8.27
N VAL A 145 9.20 1.89 8.72
CA VAL A 145 9.65 0.69 8.00
C VAL A 145 8.58 -0.39 8.13
N GLU A 146 8.11 -0.67 9.35
CA GLU A 146 7.01 -1.60 9.59
C GLU A 146 5.75 -1.22 8.78
N SER A 147 5.40 0.07 8.76
CA SER A 147 4.28 0.58 7.97
C SER A 147 4.44 0.25 6.48
N SER A 148 5.65 0.41 5.94
CA SER A 148 5.93 0.08 4.54
C SER A 148 5.87 -1.42 4.25
N LEU A 149 6.44 -2.26 5.11
CA LEU A 149 6.44 -3.71 4.94
C LEU A 149 5.02 -4.29 4.99
N ARG A 150 4.19 -3.79 5.92
CA ARG A 150 2.77 -4.19 5.99
C ARG A 150 1.98 -3.73 4.76
N ALA A 151 2.29 -2.56 4.21
CA ALA A 151 1.64 -2.08 2.97
C ALA A 151 2.03 -2.93 1.75
N VAL A 152 3.26 -3.43 1.68
CA VAL A 152 3.70 -4.41 0.66
C VAL A 152 2.86 -5.69 0.77
N ILE A 153 2.73 -6.27 1.97
CA ILE A 153 1.92 -7.49 2.18
C ILE A 153 0.44 -7.25 1.85
N ALA A 154 -0.10 -6.09 2.22
CA ALA A 154 -1.47 -5.71 1.90
C ALA A 154 -1.70 -5.64 0.37
N ALA A 155 -0.77 -5.04 -0.38
CA ALA A 155 -0.85 -4.99 -1.84
C ALA A 155 -0.72 -6.39 -2.47
N ALA A 156 0.24 -7.20 -2.01
CA ALA A 156 0.43 -8.57 -2.47
C ALA A 156 -0.82 -9.44 -2.29
N ASN A 157 -1.51 -9.30 -1.15
CA ASN A 157 -2.75 -10.05 -0.87
C ASN A 157 -3.96 -9.62 -1.72
N ARG A 158 -3.85 -8.51 -2.45
CA ARG A 158 -4.91 -8.01 -3.34
C ARG A 158 -4.67 -8.32 -4.81
N LEU A 159 -3.50 -8.87 -5.14
CA LEU A 159 -3.09 -9.23 -6.50
C LEU A 159 -3.32 -10.72 -6.75
#